data_AF-A0A0Q9L745-F1
#
_entry.id   AF-A0A0Q9L745-F1
#
_cell.length_a   1.000
_cell.length_b   1.000
_cell.length_c   1.000
_cell.angle_alpha   90.00
_cell.angle_beta   90.00
_cell.angle_gamma   90.00
#
_symmetry.space_group_name_H-M   'P 1'
#
loop_
_entity.id
_entity.type
_entity.pdbx_description
1 polymer ?
#
loop_
_entity_poly.entity_id
_entity_poly.type
_entity_poly.pdbx_seq_one_letter_code
_entity_poly.pdbx_strand_id
1 'polypeptide(L)'
;MNSTLTYFKWSEEEQRVERTITEVDVTRDDIFVRKLVNATVFRNSMFEHTANECEDGKRHHIYAKPYNESGDIVYGQAIRAALHEYVTISPYMEVEYLLWNGYRFNPCTLAQQAPASPLAFAQLLLDHYIVSDQRTYETIYTIYDMDRSKIVVFLKGVNL
;
A
#
# COMPACT_ATOMS: atom_id res chain seq x y z
N MET A 1 13.04 -10.34 15.96
CA MET A 1 13.64 -11.36 15.06
C MET A 1 13.22 -11.02 13.66
N ASN A 2 14.16 -11.03 12.72
CA ASN A 2 13.85 -10.80 11.31
C ASN A 2 13.30 -12.10 10.70
N SER A 3 12.49 -11.96 9.67
CA SER A 3 11.93 -13.06 8.87
C SER A 3 11.94 -12.64 7.42
N THR A 4 12.07 -13.63 6.54
CA THR A 4 12.16 -13.39 5.10
C THR A 4 10.74 -13.25 4.53
N LEU A 5 10.53 -12.14 3.81
CA LEU A 5 9.32 -11.85 3.06
C LEU A 5 9.63 -11.84 1.57
N THR A 6 8.98 -12.74 0.82
CA THR A 6 9.18 -12.88 -0.62
C THR A 6 7.93 -12.43 -1.36
N TYR A 7 8.11 -11.56 -2.35
CA TYR A 7 7.06 -11.14 -3.26
C TYR A 7 7.14 -11.96 -4.53
N PHE A 8 6.06 -12.63 -4.90
CA PHE A 8 5.95 -13.43 -6.12
C PHE A 8 5.03 -12.76 -7.13
N LYS A 9 5.42 -12.79 -8.40
CA LYS A 9 4.52 -12.45 -9.50
C LYS A 9 3.60 -13.65 -9.76
N TRP A 10 2.30 -13.44 -9.58
CA TRP A 10 1.26 -14.44 -9.81
C TRP A 10 0.59 -14.24 -11.16
N SER A 11 0.39 -15.33 -11.90
CA SER A 11 -0.46 -15.35 -13.09
C SER A 11 -1.84 -15.89 -12.71
N GLU A 12 -2.87 -15.06 -12.86
CA GLU A 12 -4.26 -15.48 -12.65
C GLU A 12 -4.75 -16.42 -13.77
N GLU A 13 -4.23 -16.27 -14.99
CA GLU A 13 -4.60 -17.14 -16.12
C GLU A 13 -4.03 -18.55 -15.93
N GLU A 14 -2.75 -18.63 -15.57
CA GLU A 14 -2.01 -19.89 -15.46
C GLU A 14 -2.11 -20.51 -14.05
N GLN A 15 -2.72 -19.80 -13.10
CA GLN A 15 -2.86 -20.20 -11.69
C GLN A 15 -1.52 -20.65 -11.08
N ARG A 16 -0.44 -19.90 -11.34
CA ARG A 16 0.91 -20.23 -10.86
C ARG A 16 1.78 -19.01 -10.64
N VAL A 17 2.83 -19.21 -9.84
CA VAL A 17 3.95 -18.26 -9.71
C VAL A 17 4.72 -18.22 -11.02
N GLU A 18 4.90 -17.02 -11.57
CA GLU A 18 5.74 -16.80 -12.76
C GLU A 18 7.20 -16.58 -12.38
N ARG A 19 7.45 -15.76 -11.35
CA ARG A 19 8.79 -15.39 -10.89
C ARG A 19 8.77 -14.71 -9.52
N THR A 20 9.93 -14.62 -8.88
CA THR A 20 10.16 -13.72 -7.75
C THR A 20 10.24 -12.26 -8.23
N ILE A 21 9.56 -11.35 -7.53
CA ILE A 21 9.67 -9.90 -7.71
C ILE A 21 10.83 -9.37 -6.88
N THR A 22 10.81 -9.66 -5.58
CA THR A 22 11.85 -9.28 -4.62
C THR A 22 11.78 -10.15 -3.37
N GLU A 23 12.87 -10.17 -2.61
CA GLU A 23 12.98 -10.84 -1.31
C GLU A 23 13.65 -9.88 -0.34
N VAL A 24 13.11 -9.77 0.87
CA VAL A 24 13.59 -8.84 1.89
C VAL A 24 13.56 -9.47 3.27
N ASP A 25 14.57 -9.16 4.07
CA ASP A 25 14.59 -9.48 5.49
C ASP A 25 14.02 -8.32 6.29
N VAL A 26 12.93 -8.58 6.99
CA VAL A 26 12.14 -7.55 7.69
C VAL A 26 11.69 -8.06 9.05
N THR A 27 11.26 -7.17 9.94
CA THR A 27 10.68 -7.60 11.21
C THR A 27 9.31 -8.24 10.98
N ARG A 28 8.85 -9.08 11.92
CA ARG A 28 7.50 -9.66 11.84
C ARG A 28 6.40 -8.59 11.81
N ASP A 29 6.60 -7.48 12.51
CA ASP A 29 5.66 -6.38 12.55
C ASP A 29 5.59 -5.67 11.20
N ASP A 30 6.73 -5.49 10.52
CA ASP A 30 6.76 -4.96 9.15
C ASP A 30 6.07 -5.89 8.15
N ILE A 31 6.23 -7.21 8.28
CA ILE A 31 5.54 -8.19 7.43
C ILE A 31 4.03 -8.02 7.58
N PHE A 32 3.55 -7.85 8.81
CA PHE A 32 2.13 -7.67 9.07
C PHE A 32 1.59 -6.42 8.38
N VAL A 33 2.26 -5.27 8.53
CA VAL A 33 1.87 -4.02 7.87
C VAL A 33 1.89 -4.16 6.34
N ARG A 34 2.96 -4.74 5.78
CA ARG A 34 3.12 -4.89 4.32
C ARG A 34 2.08 -5.83 3.70
N LYS A 35 1.48 -6.73 4.46
CA LYS A 35 0.39 -7.60 3.98
C LYS A 35 -0.98 -6.93 4.00
N LEU A 36 -1.13 -5.82 4.72
CA LEU A 36 -2.41 -5.11 4.86
C LEU A 36 -2.65 -4.08 3.74
N VAL A 37 -1.60 -3.66 3.03
CA VAL A 37 -1.76 -2.73 1.89
C VAL A 37 -2.35 -3.45 0.67
N ASN A 38 -2.97 -2.70 -0.24
CA ASN A 38 -3.52 -3.26 -1.48
C ASN A 38 -2.43 -3.57 -2.51
N ALA A 39 -1.36 -2.77 -2.53
CA ALA A 39 -0.30 -2.92 -3.52
C ALA A 39 1.08 -2.54 -2.97
N THR A 40 2.10 -2.85 -3.76
CA THR A 40 3.49 -2.46 -3.48
C THR A 40 4.15 -1.90 -4.73
N VAL A 41 4.97 -0.87 -4.54
CA VAL A 41 5.90 -0.37 -5.57
C VAL A 41 7.30 -0.87 -5.24
N PHE A 42 7.97 -1.42 -6.24
CA PHE A 42 9.38 -1.82 -6.16
C PHE A 42 10.07 -1.59 -7.50
N ARG A 43 11.22 -0.91 -7.47
CA ARG A 43 11.96 -0.49 -8.67
C ARG A 43 11.05 0.18 -9.71
N ASN A 44 10.25 1.14 -9.26
CA ASN A 44 9.32 1.92 -10.09
C ASN A 44 8.24 1.07 -10.80
N SER A 45 8.02 -0.17 -10.36
CA SER A 45 6.98 -1.06 -10.87
C SER A 45 5.94 -1.30 -9.78
N MET A 46 4.66 -1.17 -10.12
CA MET A 46 3.56 -1.34 -9.18
C MET A 46 2.92 -2.73 -9.33
N PHE A 47 2.73 -3.39 -8.20
CA PHE A 47 2.15 -4.72 -8.10
C PHE A 47 1.01 -4.74 -7.09
N GLU A 48 -0.20 -5.10 -7.55
CA GLU A 48 -1.37 -5.31 -6.70
C GLU A 48 -1.27 -6.67 -6.02
N HIS A 49 -1.52 -6.71 -4.71
CA HIS A 49 -1.50 -7.94 -3.93
C HIS A 49 -2.77 -8.74 -4.21
N THR A 50 -2.61 -10.04 -4.43
CA THR A 50 -3.71 -10.96 -4.68
C THR A 50 -3.93 -11.91 -3.51
N ALA A 51 -2.85 -12.36 -2.87
CA ALA A 51 -2.92 -13.27 -1.73
C ALA A 51 -1.67 -13.14 -0.85
N ASN A 52 -1.82 -13.52 0.42
CA ASN A 52 -0.77 -13.49 1.41
C ASN A 52 -0.69 -14.84 2.12
N GLU A 53 0.50 -15.43 2.20
CA GLU A 53 0.71 -16.75 2.81
C GLU A 53 1.83 -16.75 3.84
N CYS A 54 1.79 -17.73 4.74
CA CYS A 54 2.83 -17.99 5.72
C CYS A 54 3.07 -19.49 5.77
N GLU A 55 4.27 -19.92 5.41
CA GLU A 55 4.70 -21.32 5.44
C GLU A 55 5.52 -21.56 6.71
N ASP A 56 5.12 -22.55 7.49
CA ASP A 56 5.75 -22.99 8.75
C ASP A 56 5.97 -21.89 9.80
N GLY A 57 5.23 -20.78 9.72
CA GLY A 57 5.36 -19.64 10.65
C GLY A 57 6.65 -18.84 10.50
N LYS A 58 7.40 -19.05 9.41
CA LYS A 58 8.74 -18.47 9.20
C LYS A 58 8.92 -17.82 7.83
N ARG A 59 8.38 -18.44 6.77
CA ARG A 59 8.50 -17.95 5.40
C ARG A 59 7.21 -17.25 5.03
N HIS A 60 7.29 -15.97 4.71
CA HIS A 60 6.11 -15.18 4.39
C HIS A 60 6.12 -14.82 2.91
N HIS A 61 4.99 -15.05 2.25
CA HIS A 61 4.84 -14.79 0.82
C HIS A 61 3.73 -13.78 0.58
N ILE A 62 3.96 -12.90 -0.39
CA ILE A 62 2.95 -12.01 -0.97
C ILE A 62 2.90 -12.32 -2.45
N TYR A 63 1.75 -12.78 -2.92
CA TYR A 63 1.48 -12.98 -4.34
C TYR A 63 0.90 -11.69 -4.89
N ALA A 64 1.44 -11.24 -6.01
CA ALA A 64 1.06 -9.97 -6.60
C ALA A 64 1.04 -10.06 -8.12
N LYS A 65 0.19 -9.25 -8.74
CA LYS A 65 0.09 -9.12 -10.20
C LYS A 65 0.43 -7.68 -10.61
N PRO A 66 0.84 -7.44 -11.87
CA PRO A 66 1.01 -6.07 -12.35
C PRO A 66 -0.26 -5.25 -12.11
N TYR A 67 -0.10 -4.03 -11.59
CA TYR A 67 -1.24 -3.16 -11.35
C TYR A 67 -1.98 -2.85 -12.65
N ASN A 68 -3.30 -3.06 -12.63
CA ASN A 68 -4.18 -2.78 -13.75
C ASN A 68 -4.90 -1.44 -13.54
N GLU A 69 -4.33 -0.38 -14.10
CA GLU A 69 -4.89 0.98 -14.09
C GLU A 69 -6.26 1.10 -14.76
N SER A 70 -6.67 0.12 -15.58
CA SER A 70 -8.00 0.07 -16.18
C SER A 70 -9.01 -0.72 -15.34
N GLY A 71 -8.57 -1.34 -14.23
CA GLY A 71 -9.43 -2.11 -13.32
C GLY A 71 -10.41 -1.24 -12.53
N ASP A 72 -10.04 0.00 -12.26
CA ASP A 72 -10.92 1.03 -11.69
C ASP A 72 -11.00 2.23 -12.64
N ILE A 73 -12.17 2.43 -13.24
CA ILE A 73 -12.39 3.47 -14.26
C ILE A 73 -12.28 4.90 -13.71
N VAL A 74 -12.40 5.08 -12.39
CA VAL A 74 -12.38 6.39 -11.74
C VAL A 74 -10.99 6.70 -11.23
N TYR A 75 -10.41 5.79 -10.44
CA TYR A 75 -9.19 6.06 -9.70
C TYR A 75 -7.95 5.40 -10.29
N GLY A 76 -8.10 4.36 -11.11
CA GLY A 76 -7.00 3.48 -11.50
C GLY A 76 -5.81 4.22 -12.09
N GLN A 77 -6.07 5.04 -13.11
CA GLN A 77 -5.09 5.92 -13.74
C GLN A 77 -4.57 7.02 -12.81
N ALA A 78 -5.45 7.61 -12.00
CA ALA A 78 -5.09 8.72 -11.13
C ALA A 78 -4.18 8.29 -9.97
N ILE A 79 -4.35 7.09 -9.44
CA ILE A 79 -3.47 6.48 -8.43
C ILE A 79 -2.06 6.38 -8.98
N ARG A 80 -1.90 5.82 -10.18
CA ARG A 80 -0.60 5.66 -10.82
C ARG A 80 0.06 7.02 -11.10
N ALA A 81 -0.68 7.96 -11.66
CA ALA A 81 -0.17 9.29 -11.95
C ALA A 81 0.34 9.99 -10.68
N ALA A 82 -0.43 9.92 -9.60
CA ALA A 82 -0.10 10.59 -8.35
C ALA A 82 1.15 10.00 -7.65
N LEU A 83 1.39 8.69 -7.74
CA LEU A 83 2.62 8.07 -7.22
C LEU A 83 3.90 8.64 -7.85
N HIS A 84 3.85 9.02 -9.13
CA HIS A 84 5.00 9.56 -9.85
C HIS A 84 5.15 11.09 -9.71
N GLU A 85 4.08 11.80 -9.33
CA GLU A 85 4.08 13.27 -9.21
C GLU A 85 4.72 13.74 -7.88
N TYR A 86 4.54 13.00 -6.79
CA TYR A 86 4.99 13.39 -5.46
C TYR A 86 6.05 12.42 -4.92
N VAL A 87 7.33 12.78 -5.07
CA VAL A 87 8.45 11.91 -4.69
C VAL A 87 9.13 12.47 -3.44
N THR A 88 8.72 11.95 -2.27
CA THR A 88 9.45 12.15 -1.01
C THR A 88 10.01 10.83 -0.52
N ILE A 89 11.28 10.81 -0.11
CA ILE A 89 11.95 9.62 0.40
C ILE A 89 12.08 9.75 1.91
N SER A 90 11.85 8.66 2.63
CA SER A 90 12.07 8.59 4.07
C SER A 90 13.10 7.50 4.41
N PRO A 91 13.94 7.71 5.44
CA PRO A 91 14.81 6.67 5.98
C PRO A 91 14.04 5.61 6.80
N TYR A 92 12.79 5.87 7.16
CA TYR A 92 11.91 4.97 7.92
C TYR A 92 10.51 4.90 7.28
N MET A 93 9.73 3.88 7.64
CA MET A 93 8.36 3.77 7.15
C MET A 93 7.51 4.96 7.65
N GLU A 94 6.99 5.75 6.71
CA GLU A 94 6.12 6.89 6.98
C GLU A 94 4.84 6.83 6.15
N VAL A 95 3.76 7.46 6.63
CA VAL A 95 2.52 7.58 5.86
C VAL A 95 2.55 8.82 4.96
N GLU A 96 1.93 8.73 3.79
CA GLU A 96 1.62 9.85 2.89
C GLU A 96 0.13 9.80 2.54
N TYR A 97 -0.58 10.91 2.69
CA TYR A 97 -2.02 10.98 2.39
C TYR A 97 -2.27 11.78 1.12
N LEU A 98 -2.97 11.18 0.16
CA LEU A 98 -3.37 11.85 -1.07
C LEU A 98 -4.89 11.89 -1.18
N LEU A 99 -5.48 13.08 -1.27
CA LEU A 99 -6.92 13.31 -1.31
C LEU A 99 -7.42 13.52 -2.73
N TRP A 100 -8.48 12.81 -3.10
CA TRP A 100 -9.21 12.98 -4.34
C TRP A 100 -9.98 14.31 -4.35
N ASN A 101 -9.72 15.13 -5.37
CA ASN A 101 -10.38 16.43 -5.54
C ASN A 101 -11.52 16.41 -6.59
N GLY A 102 -11.84 15.25 -7.16
CA GLY A 102 -12.78 15.11 -8.28
C GLY A 102 -12.12 14.83 -9.64
N TYR A 103 -10.82 15.07 -9.77
CA TYR A 103 -10.05 14.88 -11.01
C TYR A 103 -8.71 14.18 -10.80
N ARG A 104 -8.01 14.48 -9.70
CA ARG A 104 -6.73 13.87 -9.34
C ARG A 104 -6.56 13.76 -7.83
N PHE A 105 -5.56 12.99 -7.42
CA PHE A 105 -5.12 12.94 -6.04
C PHE A 105 -4.09 14.03 -5.77
N ASN A 106 -4.25 14.76 -4.67
CA ASN A 106 -3.30 15.79 -4.21
C ASN A 106 -2.86 15.53 -2.78
N PRO A 107 -1.61 15.86 -2.39
CA PRO A 107 -1.15 15.75 -1.03
C PRO A 107 -2.07 16.49 -0.07
N CYS A 108 -2.38 15.84 1.04
CA CYS A 108 -3.15 16.42 2.12
C CYS A 108 -2.51 16.07 3.46
N THR A 109 -2.86 16.84 4.48
CA THR A 109 -2.50 16.56 5.86
C THR A 109 -3.78 16.32 6.65
N LEU A 110 -3.74 15.34 7.54
CA LEU A 110 -4.78 15.10 8.52
C LEU A 110 -4.35 15.70 9.85
N ALA A 111 -5.30 16.10 10.69
CA ALA A 111 -5.01 16.70 11.99
C ALA A 111 -4.53 15.69 13.04
N GLN A 112 -4.83 14.41 12.83
CA GLN A 112 -4.37 13.32 13.67
C GLN A 112 -2.87 13.07 13.48
N GLN A 113 -2.22 12.60 14.56
CA GLN A 113 -0.81 12.27 14.51
C GLN A 113 -0.55 11.14 13.52
N ALA A 114 0.52 11.28 12.74
CA ALA A 114 0.97 10.24 11.84
C ALA A 114 1.30 8.95 12.63
N PRO A 115 0.99 7.76 12.10
CA PRO A 115 1.36 6.49 12.72
C PRO A 115 2.88 6.41 12.90
N ALA A 116 3.31 6.08 14.11
CA ALA A 116 4.72 5.99 14.49
C ALA A 116 5.15 4.57 14.90
N SER A 117 4.25 3.58 14.77
CA SER A 117 4.53 2.18 15.09
C SER A 117 3.81 1.24 14.12
N PRO A 118 4.29 0.00 13.94
CA PRO A 118 3.63 -0.97 13.07
C PRO A 118 2.16 -1.24 13.44
N LEU A 119 1.83 -1.25 14.75
CA LEU A 119 0.45 -1.40 15.20
C LEU A 119 -0.41 -0.20 14.78
N ALA A 120 0.10 1.03 14.89
CA ALA A 120 -0.62 2.22 14.45
C ALA A 120 -0.83 2.24 12.93
N PHE A 121 0.16 1.78 12.16
CA PHE A 121 -0.02 1.56 10.71
C PHE A 121 -1.08 0.51 10.43
N ALA A 122 -1.08 -0.62 11.14
CA ALA A 122 -2.06 -1.66 10.94
C ALA A 122 -3.48 -1.18 11.25
N GLN A 123 -3.67 -0.41 12.33
CA GLN A 123 -4.96 0.22 12.66
C GLN A 123 -5.42 1.13 11.51
N LEU A 124 -4.54 2.03 11.04
CA LEU A 124 -4.83 2.91 9.92
C LEU A 124 -5.24 2.13 8.65
N LEU A 125 -4.55 1.03 8.32
CA LEU A 125 -4.80 0.25 7.12
C LEU A 125 -6.07 -0.61 7.22
N LEU A 126 -6.52 -0.94 8.42
CA LEU A 126 -7.77 -1.66 8.67
C LEU A 126 -8.98 -0.72 8.69
N ASP A 127 -8.76 0.55 9.02
CA ASP A 127 -9.83 1.56 9.05
C ASP A 127 -10.22 1.99 7.63
N HIS A 128 -11.42 1.58 7.22
CA HIS A 128 -11.97 1.98 5.92
C HIS A 128 -12.36 3.47 5.88
N TYR A 129 -12.68 4.06 7.04
CA TYR A 129 -12.98 5.48 7.18
C TYR A 129 -12.08 6.14 8.21
N ILE A 130 -11.62 7.34 7.88
CA ILE A 130 -10.77 8.17 8.70
C ILE A 130 -11.51 9.47 9.00
N VAL A 131 -11.67 9.81 10.29
CA VAL A 131 -12.31 11.06 10.71
C VAL A 131 -11.26 12.06 11.18
N SER A 132 -11.19 13.24 10.56
CA SER A 132 -10.24 14.31 10.90
C SER A 132 -10.91 15.67 10.72
N ASP A 133 -10.77 16.57 11.70
CA ASP A 133 -11.35 17.92 11.68
C ASP A 133 -12.83 17.97 11.28
N GLN A 134 -13.65 17.09 11.88
CA GLN A 134 -15.09 16.97 11.58
C GLN A 134 -15.41 16.58 10.13
N ARG A 135 -14.41 16.10 9.37
CA ARG A 135 -14.57 15.55 8.02
C ARG A 135 -14.29 14.05 8.03
N THR A 136 -15.01 13.33 7.19
CA THR A 136 -14.82 11.89 7.00
C THR A 136 -14.17 11.64 5.65
N TYR A 137 -13.19 10.74 5.65
CA TYR A 137 -12.45 10.32 4.48
C TYR A 137 -12.60 8.81 4.32
N GLU A 138 -12.97 8.35 3.13
CA GLU A 138 -12.96 6.95 2.71
C GLU A 138 -11.56 6.61 2.19
N THR A 139 -11.00 5.48 2.63
CA THR A 139 -9.77 4.90 2.09
C THR A 139 -10.09 4.16 0.79
N ILE A 140 -9.60 4.69 -0.33
CA ILE A 140 -9.82 4.17 -1.68
C ILE A 140 -8.80 3.06 -2.02
N TYR A 141 -7.53 3.31 -1.71
CA TYR A 141 -6.46 2.37 -2.02
C TYR A 141 -5.24 2.65 -1.14
N THR A 142 -4.40 1.65 -0.93
CA THR A 142 -3.19 1.75 -0.12
C THR A 142 -2.01 1.08 -0.82
N ILE A 143 -0.86 1.74 -0.79
CA ILE A 143 0.34 1.28 -1.48
C ILE A 143 1.52 1.40 -0.54
N TYR A 144 2.25 0.30 -0.35
CA TYR A 144 3.59 0.39 0.22
C TYR A 144 4.62 0.64 -0.89
N ASP A 145 5.16 1.84 -0.95
CA ASP A 145 6.27 2.18 -1.83
C ASP A 145 7.60 1.81 -1.17
N MET A 146 8.17 0.68 -1.58
CA MET A 146 9.45 0.19 -1.05
C MET A 146 10.63 1.08 -1.43
N ASP A 147 10.54 1.77 -2.57
CA ASP A 147 11.62 2.62 -3.06
C ASP A 147 11.70 3.92 -2.23
N ARG A 148 10.56 4.38 -1.72
CA ARG A 148 10.45 5.60 -0.89
C ARG A 148 10.33 5.35 0.62
N SER A 149 10.14 4.10 1.04
CA SER A 149 9.73 3.71 2.40
C SER A 149 8.45 4.44 2.87
N LYS A 150 7.44 4.49 2.00
CA LYS A 150 6.18 5.20 2.26
C LYS A 150 4.98 4.28 2.17
N ILE A 151 4.02 4.43 3.09
CA ILE A 151 2.66 3.91 2.93
C ILE A 151 1.80 5.06 2.41
N VAL A 152 1.47 5.00 1.12
CA VAL A 152 0.62 5.99 0.48
C VAL A 152 -0.83 5.56 0.63
N VAL A 153 -1.64 6.42 1.23
CA VAL A 153 -3.08 6.21 1.44
C VAL A 153 -3.85 7.18 0.56
N PHE A 154 -4.63 6.62 -0.36
CA PHE A 154 -5.48 7.35 -1.28
C PHE A 154 -6.86 7.53 -0.65
N LEU A 155 -7.28 8.78 -0.50
CA LEU A 155 -8.46 9.16 0.26
C LEU A 155 -9.49 9.86 -0.63
N LYS A 156 -10.75 9.77 -0.24
CA LYS A 156 -11.85 10.56 -0.79
C LYS A 156 -12.71 11.13 0.34
N GLY A 157 -13.02 12.42 0.28
CA GLY A 157 -13.97 13.02 1.22
C GLY A 157 -15.38 12.49 1.03
N VAL A 158 -16.05 12.13 2.13
CA VAL A 158 -17.44 11.66 2.15
C VAL A 158 -18.24 12.38 3.23
N ASN A 159 -19.53 12.56 2.98
CA ASN A 159 -20.48 13.00 4.00
C ASN A 159 -21.16 11.73 4.54
N LEU A 160 -20.85 11.36 5.78
CA LEU A 160 -21.56 10.32 6.53
C LEU A 160 -22.63 10.93 7.43
#